data_AF-A0A838X662-F1
#
_entry.id   AF-A0A838X662-F1
#
_cell.length_a   1.000
_cell.length_b   1.000
_cell.length_c   1.000
_cell.angle_alpha   90.00
_cell.angle_beta   90.00
_cell.angle_gamma   90.00
#
_symmetry.space_group_name_H-M   'P 1'
#
loop_
_entity.id
_entity.type
_entity.pdbx_description
1 polymer ?
#
loop_
_entity_poly.entity_id
_entity_poly.type
_entity_poly.pdbx_seq_one_letter_code
_entity_poly.pdbx_strand_id
1 'polypeptide(L)'
;MKNSARAALVAVLGLVASLLMAPAVAAPMRAAAAPVTISGNVTGGDFDLATFASIQQIRVDALALVGGRWEQVGSGVVRFPEFPAPAEPEGTFNVTVDQEIGSVRLKFHQGRCHDDFGHACDEVGGGVDIPAPLVQTTYWDGSPLGTPGVEDATPIDVSEGDVSNRNITLTRSKKVRATVRPAVVGAALPGQVLAAQPGTWVPAASSVDLTWMIGSGSTLGEYDMPAGTGRTFRVTTAHVGASIALRAEPNVFGYESPILQTPYLIVRARSALAVKAKAGKRTATVTIAVKAPGAAKSRMNGKASIYAKGKRIKTVNVKNGKATIKIAKQKKGKRTYTVRYSGNWMITSSSKSLKIAIR
;
A
#
# COMPACT_ATOMS: atom_id res chain seq x y z
N MET A 1 -60.57 16.80 8.23
CA MET A 1 -61.15 15.47 7.95
C MET A 1 -60.53 14.95 6.67
N LYS A 2 -60.03 13.69 6.70
CA LYS A 2 -60.04 12.67 5.64
C LYS A 2 -59.67 13.15 4.20
N ASN A 3 -58.80 12.51 3.43
CA ASN A 3 -58.24 11.17 3.47
C ASN A 3 -57.42 11.01 2.17
N SER A 4 -56.39 10.17 2.22
CA SER A 4 -55.98 9.23 1.14
C SER A 4 -55.42 9.80 -0.17
N ALA A 5 -54.54 9.16 -0.95
CA ALA A 5 -53.57 8.07 -0.86
C ALA A 5 -53.35 7.58 -2.32
N ARG A 6 -52.18 7.00 -2.58
CA ARG A 6 -51.79 6.09 -3.69
C ARG A 6 -51.34 6.76 -4.99
N ALA A 7 -50.04 6.68 -5.33
CA ALA A 7 -49.23 5.51 -5.75
C ALA A 7 -49.33 5.30 -7.27
N ALA A 8 -48.26 5.68 -7.96
CA ALA A 8 -48.09 5.52 -9.40
C ALA A 8 -47.53 4.13 -9.70
N LEU A 9 -48.29 3.38 -10.51
CA LEU A 9 -47.93 2.10 -11.11
C LEU A 9 -47.26 2.39 -12.45
N VAL A 10 -46.02 1.94 -12.65
CA VAL A 10 -45.34 1.96 -13.96
C VAL A 10 -45.53 0.58 -14.60
N ALA A 11 -46.20 0.56 -15.74
CA ALA A 11 -46.39 -0.62 -16.56
C ALA A 11 -45.08 -0.98 -17.30
N VAL A 12 -44.64 -2.23 -17.17
CA VAL A 12 -43.57 -2.83 -17.97
C VAL A 12 -44.22 -3.62 -19.10
N LEU A 13 -44.01 -3.18 -20.33
CA LEU A 13 -44.42 -3.87 -21.55
C LEU A 13 -43.29 -4.81 -21.98
N GLY A 14 -43.64 -6.10 -22.10
CA GLY A 14 -42.74 -7.15 -22.53
C GLY A 14 -42.46 -7.15 -24.03
N LEU A 15 -41.26 -7.62 -24.38
CA LEU A 15 -40.96 -8.11 -25.72
C LEU A 15 -40.05 -9.34 -25.58
N VAL A 16 -40.65 -10.52 -25.77
CA VAL A 16 -39.94 -11.81 -25.80
C VAL A 16 -39.49 -12.04 -27.24
N ALA A 17 -38.18 -11.93 -27.47
CA ALA A 17 -37.56 -12.38 -28.71
C ALA A 17 -37.03 -13.80 -28.49
N SER A 18 -37.70 -14.79 -29.09
CA SER A 18 -37.23 -16.17 -29.18
C SER A 18 -36.02 -16.24 -30.09
N LEU A 19 -34.84 -16.53 -29.53
CA LEU A 19 -33.62 -16.81 -30.28
C LEU A 19 -33.49 -18.33 -30.45
N LEU A 20 -33.50 -18.82 -31.70
CA LEU A 20 -33.13 -20.20 -32.03
C LEU A 20 -31.66 -20.44 -31.62
N MET A 21 -31.45 -21.31 -30.65
CA MET A 21 -30.13 -21.85 -30.32
C MET A 21 -29.80 -23.00 -31.27
N ALA A 22 -28.84 -22.79 -32.17
CA ALA A 22 -28.14 -23.90 -32.83
C ALA A 22 -27.26 -24.61 -31.79
N PRO A 23 -27.10 -25.93 -31.83
CA PRO A 23 -26.15 -26.62 -30.96
C PRO A 23 -24.74 -26.17 -31.33
N ALA A 24 -24.06 -25.51 -30.39
CA ALA A 24 -22.63 -25.25 -30.49
C ALA A 24 -21.92 -26.60 -30.60
N VAL A 25 -21.30 -26.87 -31.74
CA VAL A 25 -20.31 -27.93 -31.86
C VAL A 25 -19.19 -27.56 -30.90
N ALA A 26 -19.12 -28.26 -29.76
CA ALA A 26 -18.01 -28.17 -28.85
C ALA A 26 -16.75 -28.56 -29.63
N ALA A 27 -15.85 -27.60 -29.83
CA ALA A 27 -14.50 -27.92 -30.25
C ALA A 27 -13.95 -28.97 -29.27
N PRO A 28 -13.26 -30.02 -29.74
CA PRO A 28 -12.65 -30.97 -28.82
C PRO A 28 -11.75 -30.18 -27.87
N MET A 29 -12.02 -30.26 -26.57
CA MET A 29 -11.08 -29.79 -25.56
C MET A 29 -9.78 -30.55 -25.82
N ARG A 30 -8.76 -29.82 -26.29
CA ARG A 30 -7.41 -30.35 -26.43
C ARG A 30 -7.04 -30.93 -25.06
N ALA A 31 -6.67 -32.21 -25.01
CA ALA A 31 -6.19 -32.80 -23.78
C ALA A 31 -5.04 -31.92 -23.26
N ALA A 32 -5.14 -31.44 -22.03
CA ALA A 32 -4.07 -30.66 -21.41
C ALA A 32 -2.78 -31.49 -21.50
N ALA A 33 -1.72 -30.89 -22.06
CA ALA A 33 -0.44 -31.55 -22.15
C ALA A 33 0.03 -31.95 -20.74
N ALA A 34 0.79 -33.05 -20.65
CA ALA A 34 1.23 -33.54 -19.36
C ALA A 34 2.15 -32.48 -18.70
N PRO A 35 2.01 -32.21 -17.40
CA PRO A 35 2.92 -31.32 -16.70
C PRO A 35 4.33 -31.89 -16.73
N VAL A 36 5.32 -31.03 -16.98
CA VAL A 36 6.74 -31.36 -17.05
C VAL A 36 7.44 -30.84 -15.80
N THR A 37 8.35 -31.65 -15.26
CA THR A 37 9.13 -31.32 -14.07
C THR A 37 10.56 -30.93 -14.43
N ILE A 38 11.00 -29.79 -13.91
CA ILE A 38 12.38 -29.33 -13.96
C ILE A 38 13.00 -29.50 -12.57
N SER A 39 14.17 -30.14 -12.48
CA SER A 39 14.82 -30.47 -11.21
C SER A 39 16.33 -30.26 -11.23
N GLY A 40 16.90 -30.10 -10.03
CA GLY A 40 18.34 -29.96 -9.82
C GLY A 40 18.71 -29.76 -8.35
N ASN A 41 20.02 -29.68 -8.11
CA ASN A 41 20.61 -29.42 -6.81
C ASN A 41 20.94 -27.93 -6.65
N VAL A 42 20.84 -27.44 -5.43
CA VAL A 42 21.17 -26.07 -5.04
C VAL A 42 22.18 -26.12 -3.91
N THR A 43 23.33 -25.50 -4.11
CA THR A 43 24.38 -25.41 -3.09
C THR A 43 24.60 -23.98 -2.64
N GLY A 44 25.10 -23.79 -1.42
CA GLY A 44 25.58 -22.49 -0.94
C GLY A 44 27.06 -22.33 -1.23
N GLY A 45 27.45 -21.26 -1.92
CA GLY A 45 28.86 -21.01 -2.26
C GLY A 45 29.66 -20.48 -1.07
N ASP A 46 29.25 -19.34 -0.52
CA ASP A 46 29.94 -18.61 0.55
C ASP A 46 29.13 -18.57 1.87
N PHE A 47 28.13 -19.45 2.00
CA PHE A 47 27.26 -19.53 3.17
C PHE A 47 26.58 -20.89 3.33
N ASP A 48 26.16 -21.19 4.55
CA ASP A 48 25.27 -22.31 4.83
C ASP A 48 23.85 -21.99 4.36
N LEU A 49 23.44 -22.62 3.27
CA LEU A 49 22.16 -22.37 2.62
C LEU A 49 20.96 -22.78 3.49
N ALA A 50 21.10 -23.85 4.29
CA ALA A 50 20.01 -24.36 5.13
C ALA A 50 19.61 -23.38 6.22
N THR A 51 20.60 -22.74 6.87
CA THR A 51 20.35 -21.67 7.84
C THR A 51 19.56 -20.51 7.20
N PHE A 52 19.88 -20.11 5.97
CA PHE A 52 19.19 -18.99 5.31
C PHE A 52 17.78 -19.36 4.85
N ALA A 53 17.59 -20.61 4.40
CA ALA A 53 16.28 -21.15 4.03
C ALA A 53 15.32 -21.27 5.22
N SER A 54 15.83 -21.45 6.45
CA SER A 54 15.01 -21.43 7.66
C SER A 54 14.48 -20.04 8.05
N ILE A 55 15.11 -18.96 7.55
CA ILE A 55 14.66 -17.58 7.79
C ILE A 55 13.56 -17.20 6.79
N GLN A 56 13.83 -17.43 5.50
CA GLN A 56 12.89 -17.20 4.40
C GLN A 56 13.14 -18.24 3.30
N GLN A 57 12.07 -18.66 2.62
CA GLN A 57 12.16 -19.68 1.58
C GLN A 57 13.02 -19.20 0.40
N ILE A 58 13.88 -20.10 -0.07
CA ILE A 58 14.52 -19.96 -1.38
C ILE A 58 13.56 -20.52 -2.42
N ARG A 59 13.15 -19.67 -3.35
CA ARG A 59 12.20 -19.96 -4.42
C ARG A 59 12.92 -20.19 -5.73
N VAL A 60 12.33 -21.06 -6.53
CA VAL A 60 12.73 -21.31 -7.91
C VAL A 60 11.51 -21.06 -8.79
N ASP A 61 11.58 -20.05 -9.65
CA ASP A 61 10.51 -19.73 -10.57
C ASP A 61 10.93 -20.08 -12.00
N ALA A 62 10.00 -20.69 -12.75
CA ALA A 62 10.11 -20.82 -14.19
C ALA A 62 9.42 -19.63 -14.86
N LEU A 63 10.15 -18.94 -15.73
CA LEU A 63 9.71 -17.77 -16.46
C LEU A 63 9.62 -18.08 -17.95
N ALA A 64 8.51 -17.75 -18.58
CA ALA A 64 8.32 -17.83 -20.03
C ALA A 64 8.13 -16.44 -20.63
N LEU A 65 8.51 -16.28 -21.89
CA LEU A 65 8.31 -15.03 -22.60
C LEU A 65 6.90 -15.02 -23.25
N VAL A 66 5.94 -14.39 -22.59
CA VAL A 66 4.54 -14.29 -23.03
C VAL A 66 4.27 -12.86 -23.49
N GLY A 67 3.90 -12.68 -24.77
CA GLY A 67 3.60 -11.35 -25.31
C GLY A 67 4.75 -10.35 -25.20
N GLY A 68 6.01 -10.83 -25.24
CA GLY A 68 7.21 -10.02 -25.08
C GLY A 68 7.54 -9.63 -23.64
N ARG A 69 6.91 -10.27 -22.64
CA ARG A 69 7.18 -10.05 -21.21
C ARG A 69 7.49 -11.37 -20.53
N TRP A 70 8.45 -11.36 -19.63
CA TRP A 70 8.72 -12.51 -18.77
C TRP A 70 7.59 -12.67 -17.76
N GLU A 71 6.88 -13.79 -17.84
CA GLU A 71 5.80 -14.16 -16.93
C GLU A 71 6.16 -15.45 -16.20
N GLN A 72 5.78 -15.51 -14.92
CA GLN A 72 5.97 -16.71 -14.12
C GLN A 72 4.94 -17.77 -14.52
N VAL A 73 5.42 -18.94 -14.91
CA VAL A 73 4.62 -20.07 -15.40
C VAL A 73 4.75 -21.34 -14.56
N GLY A 74 5.70 -21.34 -13.63
CA GLY A 74 5.90 -22.39 -12.64
C GLY A 74 6.66 -21.86 -11.43
N SER A 75 6.47 -22.50 -10.28
CA SER A 75 7.19 -22.17 -9.05
C SER A 75 7.47 -23.41 -8.22
N GLY A 76 8.56 -23.35 -7.47
CA GLY A 76 8.99 -24.37 -6.52
C GLY A 76 9.78 -23.72 -5.40
N VAL A 77 10.08 -24.52 -4.38
CA VAL A 77 10.92 -24.13 -3.25
C VAL A 77 12.10 -25.09 -3.15
N VAL A 78 13.24 -24.55 -2.73
CA VAL A 78 14.41 -25.39 -2.42
C VAL A 78 14.13 -26.13 -1.12
N ARG A 79 14.21 -27.46 -1.18
CA ARG A 79 14.00 -28.37 -0.06
C ARG A 79 15.34 -28.94 0.41
N PHE A 80 15.51 -29.02 1.71
CA PHE A 80 16.67 -29.63 2.33
C PHE A 80 16.24 -30.97 2.95
N PRO A 81 17.08 -32.00 2.91
CA PRO A 81 16.79 -33.25 3.60
C PRO A 81 16.54 -32.97 5.09
N GLU A 82 15.49 -33.55 5.64
CA GLU A 82 15.22 -33.48 7.08
C GLU A 82 16.37 -34.13 7.86
N PHE A 83 16.73 -33.54 9.01
CA PHE A 83 17.82 -34.00 9.85
C PHE A 83 17.75 -35.52 10.16
N PRO A 84 18.89 -36.22 10.28
CA PRO A 84 20.26 -35.71 10.19
C PRO A 84 20.80 -35.72 8.75
N ALA A 85 21.14 -34.54 8.21
CA ALA A 85 21.81 -34.44 6.92
C ALA A 85 23.33 -34.74 7.06
N PRO A 86 23.96 -35.43 6.09
CA PRO A 86 25.41 -35.49 5.99
C PRO A 86 25.99 -34.08 5.75
N ALA A 87 27.31 -33.94 5.88
CA ALA A 87 28.08 -32.69 5.92
C ALA A 87 28.03 -31.79 4.64
N GLU A 88 27.09 -32.03 3.74
CA GLU A 88 26.91 -31.33 2.46
C GLU A 88 25.56 -30.59 2.46
N PRO A 89 25.51 -29.25 2.43
CA PRO A 89 24.28 -28.46 2.52
C PRO A 89 23.58 -28.35 1.16
N GLU A 90 23.42 -29.48 0.45
CA GLU A 90 22.77 -29.50 -0.85
C GLU A 90 21.24 -29.52 -0.68
N GLY A 91 20.59 -28.46 -1.15
CA GLY A 91 19.15 -28.43 -1.37
C GLY A 91 18.79 -29.06 -2.72
N THR A 92 17.53 -29.43 -2.88
CA THR A 92 16.96 -29.88 -4.16
C THR A 92 15.75 -29.04 -4.49
N PHE A 93 15.41 -28.90 -5.76
CA PHE A 93 14.17 -28.25 -6.18
C PHE A 93 13.47 -29.05 -7.26
N ASN A 94 12.15 -28.90 -7.30
CA ASN A 94 11.30 -29.32 -8.40
C ASN A 94 10.40 -28.15 -8.77
N VAL A 95 10.33 -27.82 -10.06
CA VAL A 95 9.40 -26.84 -10.62
C VAL A 95 8.59 -27.53 -11.69
N THR A 96 7.26 -27.42 -11.61
CA THR A 96 6.35 -27.98 -12.61
C THR A 96 5.87 -26.87 -13.55
N VAL A 97 5.88 -27.16 -14.85
CA VAL A 97 5.41 -26.26 -15.91
C VAL A 97 4.54 -27.02 -16.91
N ASP A 98 3.70 -26.31 -17.65
CA ASP A 98 2.97 -26.88 -18.79
C ASP A 98 3.94 -27.10 -19.98
N GLN A 99 3.90 -28.29 -20.58
CA GLN A 99 4.70 -28.63 -21.74
C GLN A 99 4.41 -27.72 -22.95
N GLU A 100 3.20 -27.17 -23.07
CA GLU A 100 2.82 -26.26 -24.17
C GLU A 100 3.62 -24.93 -24.16
N ILE A 101 4.28 -24.59 -23.05
CA ILE A 101 5.10 -23.38 -22.94
C ILE A 101 6.35 -23.46 -23.83
N GLY A 102 6.82 -24.67 -24.15
CA GLY A 102 7.97 -24.91 -25.03
C GLY A 102 9.31 -24.62 -24.36
N SER A 103 9.57 -23.38 -23.92
CA SER A 103 10.81 -23.03 -23.25
C SER A 103 10.65 -22.05 -22.09
N VAL A 104 11.44 -22.26 -21.04
CA VAL A 104 11.46 -21.42 -19.83
C VAL A 104 12.88 -21.04 -19.42
N ARG A 105 12.99 -20.03 -18.55
CA ARG A 105 14.21 -19.66 -17.82
C ARG A 105 13.98 -19.83 -16.33
N LEU A 106 14.98 -20.33 -15.60
CA LEU A 106 14.87 -20.48 -14.14
C LEU A 106 15.44 -19.27 -13.42
N LYS A 107 14.70 -18.77 -12.43
CA LYS A 107 15.10 -17.73 -11.49
C LYS A 107 15.16 -18.31 -10.09
N PHE A 108 16.30 -18.18 -9.44
CA PHE A 108 16.53 -18.52 -8.04
C PHE A 108 16.59 -17.25 -7.23
N HIS A 109 15.78 -17.15 -6.17
CA HIS A 109 15.75 -15.96 -5.32
C HIS A 109 15.22 -16.29 -3.94
N GLN A 110 15.52 -15.44 -2.97
CA GLN A 110 14.92 -15.53 -1.65
C GLN A 110 13.61 -14.73 -1.64
N GLY A 111 12.52 -15.34 -1.17
CA GLY A 111 11.25 -14.64 -0.98
C GLY A 111 11.41 -13.48 0.01
N ARG A 112 10.72 -12.36 -0.23
CA ARG A 112 10.68 -11.26 0.75
C ARG A 112 9.52 -11.48 1.71
N CYS A 113 9.64 -10.89 2.90
CA CYS A 113 8.62 -10.87 3.94
C CYS A 113 7.20 -10.49 3.47
N HIS A 114 7.06 -9.74 2.37
CA HIS A 114 5.76 -9.31 1.84
C HIS A 114 5.18 -10.25 0.78
N ASP A 115 6.01 -11.13 0.23
CA ASP A 115 5.65 -12.03 -0.88
C ASP A 115 4.94 -13.30 -0.38
N ASP A 116 5.01 -13.57 0.93
CA ASP A 116 4.38 -14.70 1.59
C ASP A 116 3.23 -14.26 2.53
N PHE A 117 2.03 -14.74 2.22
CA PHE A 117 0.74 -14.41 2.84
C PHE A 117 0.57 -14.83 4.33
N GLY A 118 1.64 -14.92 5.11
CA GLY A 118 1.54 -15.29 6.51
C GLY A 118 2.68 -14.73 7.32
N HIS A 119 2.37 -13.74 8.17
CA HIS A 119 2.83 -13.47 9.55
C HIS A 119 4.28 -13.77 10.01
N ALA A 120 5.19 -14.25 9.18
CA ALA A 120 6.52 -14.70 9.57
C ALA A 120 7.50 -13.55 9.86
N CYS A 121 7.08 -12.30 9.66
CA CYS A 121 7.92 -11.13 9.90
C CYS A 121 7.44 -10.25 11.05
N ASP A 122 6.40 -10.66 11.79
CA ASP A 122 6.01 -10.00 13.05
C ASP A 122 7.13 -10.12 14.12
N GLU A 123 8.04 -11.10 13.97
CA GLU A 123 9.17 -11.31 14.89
C GLU A 123 10.47 -10.57 14.49
N VAL A 124 10.60 -10.08 13.26
CA VAL A 124 11.77 -9.29 12.82
C VAL A 124 11.48 -7.80 12.95
N GLY A 125 11.08 -7.38 14.16
CA GLY A 125 11.18 -6.00 14.61
C GLY A 125 10.52 -4.92 13.74
N GLY A 126 9.19 -4.98 13.55
CA GLY A 126 8.27 -3.83 13.51
C GLY A 126 8.59 -2.62 12.60
N GLY A 127 9.46 -2.77 11.60
CA GLY A 127 9.82 -1.71 10.67
C GLY A 127 8.90 -1.69 9.45
N VAL A 128 8.51 -0.51 8.98
CA VAL A 128 7.81 -0.33 7.69
C VAL A 128 8.71 -0.55 6.46
N ASP A 129 10.01 -0.71 6.68
CA ASP A 129 11.00 -0.97 5.64
C ASP A 129 11.19 -2.48 5.45
N ILE A 130 11.31 -2.91 4.19
CA ILE A 130 11.58 -4.31 3.86
C ILE A 130 13.07 -4.42 3.52
N PRO A 131 13.86 -5.21 4.26
CA PRO A 131 15.28 -5.36 3.99
C PRO A 131 15.53 -6.04 2.64
N ALA A 132 16.67 -5.76 2.03
CA ALA A 132 17.12 -6.47 0.84
C ALA A 132 17.32 -7.97 1.15
N PRO A 133 16.94 -8.88 0.23
CA PRO A 133 17.25 -10.29 0.33
C PRO A 133 18.72 -10.57 0.69
N LEU A 134 18.96 -11.65 1.41
CA LEU A 134 20.28 -12.08 1.84
C LEU A 134 20.98 -12.97 0.81
N VAL A 135 20.21 -13.66 -0.02
CA VAL A 135 20.70 -14.50 -1.11
C VAL A 135 20.54 -13.74 -2.43
N GLN A 136 21.57 -13.81 -3.28
CA GLN A 136 21.59 -13.13 -4.57
C GLN A 136 20.57 -13.76 -5.53
N THR A 137 19.66 -12.95 -6.08
CA THR A 137 18.82 -13.38 -7.21
C THR A 137 19.72 -13.71 -8.38
N THR A 138 19.51 -14.90 -8.93
CA THR A 138 20.36 -15.48 -9.96
C THR A 138 19.50 -16.29 -10.93
N TYR A 139 19.85 -16.26 -12.21
CA TYR A 139 19.18 -17.00 -13.27
C TYR A 139 20.10 -18.10 -13.78
N TRP A 140 19.53 -19.26 -14.10
CA TRP A 140 20.32 -20.39 -14.58
C TRP A 140 20.77 -20.17 -16.03
N ASP A 141 22.08 -20.31 -16.27
CA ASP A 141 22.69 -20.20 -17.60
C ASP A 141 23.52 -21.43 -18.00
N GLY A 142 23.48 -22.49 -17.18
CA GLY A 142 24.30 -23.70 -17.36
C GLY A 142 25.67 -23.63 -16.68
N SER A 143 26.08 -22.46 -16.18
CA SER A 143 27.22 -22.34 -15.29
C SER A 143 26.84 -22.63 -13.83
N PRO A 144 27.80 -22.98 -12.96
CA PRO A 144 27.53 -23.19 -11.53
C PRO A 144 26.98 -21.95 -10.83
N LEU A 145 27.36 -20.74 -11.24
CA LEU A 145 26.97 -19.50 -10.55
C LEU A 145 25.81 -18.76 -11.22
N GLY A 146 25.37 -19.20 -12.40
CA GLY A 146 24.33 -18.51 -13.15
C GLY A 146 24.71 -17.09 -13.57
N THR A 147 23.68 -16.32 -13.90
CA THR A 147 23.77 -14.92 -14.34
C THR A 147 22.81 -14.02 -13.56
N PRO A 148 23.12 -12.73 -13.34
CA PRO A 148 22.23 -11.80 -12.63
C PRO A 148 20.99 -11.36 -13.44
N GLY A 149 20.96 -11.59 -14.76
CA GLY A 149 19.92 -11.10 -15.65
C GLY A 149 19.14 -12.21 -16.33
N VAL A 150 17.81 -12.08 -16.38
CA VAL A 150 16.96 -13.04 -17.12
C VAL A 150 17.37 -13.12 -18.59
N GLU A 151 17.81 -12.02 -19.20
CA GLU A 151 18.14 -11.97 -20.62
C GLU A 151 19.35 -12.81 -21.02
N ASP A 152 20.29 -12.96 -20.09
CA ASP A 152 21.51 -13.74 -20.30
C ASP A 152 21.32 -15.22 -19.89
N ALA A 153 20.14 -15.58 -19.36
CA ALA A 153 19.86 -16.92 -18.88
C ALA A 153 19.64 -17.90 -20.05
N THR A 154 20.09 -19.13 -19.85
CA THR A 154 20.01 -20.18 -20.88
C THR A 154 18.59 -20.74 -20.90
N PRO A 155 17.91 -20.74 -22.07
CA PRO A 155 16.59 -21.33 -22.18
C PRO A 155 16.65 -22.83 -21.90
N ILE A 156 15.65 -23.32 -21.18
CA ILE A 156 15.41 -24.74 -20.94
C ILE A 156 14.24 -25.15 -21.82
N ASP A 157 14.48 -26.07 -22.74
CA ASP A 157 13.42 -26.72 -23.51
C ASP A 157 12.68 -27.70 -22.60
N VAL A 158 11.36 -27.55 -22.52
CA VAL A 158 10.46 -28.41 -21.75
C VAL A 158 9.48 -29.16 -22.65
N SER A 159 9.61 -29.00 -23.98
CA SER A 159 8.73 -29.63 -24.96
C SER A 159 8.97 -31.14 -25.11
N GLU A 160 10.12 -31.65 -24.68
CA GLU A 160 10.51 -33.07 -24.82
C GLU A 160 10.26 -33.90 -23.54
N GLY A 161 9.79 -33.28 -22.45
CA GLY A 161 9.52 -33.96 -21.18
C GLY A 161 10.41 -33.46 -20.03
N ASP A 162 10.49 -34.25 -18.96
CA ASP A 162 11.18 -33.89 -17.72
C ASP A 162 12.65 -33.52 -17.94
N VAL A 163 13.08 -32.47 -17.24
CA VAL A 163 14.43 -31.94 -17.31
C VAL A 163 15.10 -32.01 -15.94
N SER A 164 16.28 -32.60 -15.87
CA SER A 164 17.04 -32.75 -14.61
C SER A 164 18.43 -32.12 -14.70
N ASN A 165 19.17 -32.17 -13.58
CA ASN A 165 20.54 -31.68 -13.46
C ASN A 165 20.70 -30.18 -13.77
N ARG A 166 19.67 -29.38 -13.44
CA ARG A 166 19.72 -27.92 -13.51
C ARG A 166 20.30 -27.36 -12.21
N ASN A 167 21.56 -27.69 -11.96
CA ASN A 167 22.24 -27.38 -10.72
C ASN A 167 22.69 -25.92 -10.67
N ILE A 168 22.73 -25.35 -9.46
CA ILE A 168 23.23 -23.99 -9.23
C ILE A 168 23.85 -23.83 -7.84
N THR A 169 24.81 -22.94 -7.73
CA THR A 169 25.45 -22.50 -6.48
C THR A 169 25.06 -21.06 -6.21
N LEU A 170 24.30 -20.83 -5.15
CA LEU A 170 23.85 -19.51 -4.74
C LEU A 170 24.92 -18.80 -3.91
N THR A 171 24.94 -17.47 -3.98
CA THR A 171 25.90 -16.61 -3.26
C THR A 171 25.17 -15.58 -2.41
N ARG A 172 25.87 -15.00 -1.43
CA ARG A 172 25.34 -13.87 -0.66
C ARG A 172 25.08 -12.66 -1.56
N SER A 173 24.03 -11.92 -1.25
CA SER A 173 23.63 -10.76 -2.03
C SER A 173 24.62 -9.60 -1.91
N LYS A 174 24.84 -8.92 -3.05
CA LYS A 174 25.34 -7.55 -3.06
C LYS A 174 24.16 -6.62 -2.78
N LYS A 175 24.29 -5.68 -1.85
CA LYS A 175 23.15 -4.88 -1.37
C LYS A 175 23.23 -3.42 -1.80
N VAL A 176 22.09 -2.88 -2.21
CA VAL A 176 21.92 -1.43 -2.40
C VAL A 176 21.69 -0.76 -1.06
N ARG A 177 22.32 0.39 -0.83
CA ARG A 177 22.11 1.23 0.36
C ARG A 177 21.58 2.60 -0.02
N ALA A 178 20.59 3.10 0.71
CA ALA A 178 20.20 4.50 0.62
C ALA A 178 21.29 5.41 1.20
N THR A 179 21.70 6.43 0.44
CA THR A 179 22.47 7.57 0.93
C THR A 179 21.57 8.72 1.36
N VAL A 180 20.41 8.87 0.70
CA VAL A 180 19.32 9.76 1.12
C VAL A 180 18.04 8.95 1.07
N ARG A 181 17.30 8.89 2.19
CA ARG A 181 16.03 8.16 2.25
C ARG A 181 14.96 8.83 1.37
N PRO A 182 13.98 8.06 0.87
CA PRO A 182 12.84 8.66 0.17
C PRO A 182 12.07 9.61 1.10
N ALA A 183 11.37 10.56 0.50
CA ALA A 183 10.54 11.52 1.22
C ALA A 183 9.31 11.93 0.39
N VAL A 184 8.31 12.49 1.07
CA VAL A 184 7.13 13.07 0.43
C VAL A 184 7.06 14.55 0.76
N VAL A 185 6.91 15.37 -0.29
CA VAL A 185 6.77 16.82 -0.17
C VAL A 185 5.35 17.24 -0.53
N GLY A 186 4.79 18.18 0.23
CA GLY A 186 3.47 18.74 0.01
C GLY A 186 2.57 18.61 1.23
N ALA A 187 1.39 19.22 1.16
CA ALA A 187 0.41 19.16 2.23
C ALA A 187 -0.61 18.05 1.96
N ALA A 188 -0.79 17.14 2.92
CA ALA A 188 -1.82 16.11 2.89
C ALA A 188 -3.22 16.71 3.18
N LEU A 189 -3.70 17.54 2.25
CA LEU A 189 -4.99 18.20 2.29
C LEU A 189 -5.74 17.94 0.98
N PRO A 190 -7.08 17.72 1.01
CA PRO A 190 -7.87 17.57 -0.20
C PRO A 190 -7.62 18.70 -1.21
N GLY A 191 -7.46 18.31 -2.48
CA GLY A 191 -7.18 19.20 -3.60
C GLY A 191 -5.69 19.48 -3.84
N GLN A 192 -4.80 19.09 -2.92
CA GLN A 192 -3.35 19.21 -3.09
C GLN A 192 -2.76 18.00 -3.81
N VAL A 193 -1.52 18.17 -4.28
CA VAL A 193 -0.72 17.10 -4.88
C VAL A 193 0.52 16.90 -4.00
N LEU A 194 0.78 15.65 -3.63
CA LEU A 194 2.00 15.22 -2.98
C LEU A 194 3.02 14.86 -4.06
N ALA A 195 4.28 15.23 -3.84
CA ALA A 195 5.40 14.92 -4.72
C ALA A 195 6.35 13.93 -4.04
N ALA A 196 6.69 12.87 -4.76
CA ALA A 196 7.65 11.87 -4.33
C ALA A 196 9.09 12.35 -4.57
N GLN A 197 9.92 12.17 -3.53
CA GLN A 197 11.36 12.24 -3.61
C GLN A 197 11.90 10.81 -3.47
N PRO A 198 12.42 10.19 -4.54
CA PRO A 198 12.80 8.76 -4.53
C PRO A 198 13.96 8.39 -3.60
N GLY A 199 14.70 9.38 -3.09
CA GLY A 199 15.97 9.16 -2.40
C GLY A 199 17.15 9.04 -3.36
N THR A 200 18.33 8.75 -2.80
CA THR A 200 19.55 8.44 -3.56
C THR A 200 20.20 7.19 -3.00
N TRP A 201 20.88 6.44 -3.86
CA TRP A 201 21.28 5.06 -3.61
C TRP A 201 22.71 4.82 -4.06
N VAL A 202 23.40 3.91 -3.36
CA VAL A 202 24.73 3.41 -3.71
C VAL A 202 24.70 1.88 -3.71
N PRO A 203 25.06 1.22 -4.83
CA PRO A 203 25.36 1.81 -6.14
C PRO A 203 24.19 2.62 -6.72
N ALA A 204 24.49 3.48 -7.69
CA ALA A 204 23.47 4.33 -8.31
C ALA A 204 22.42 3.46 -9.02
N ALA A 205 21.15 3.69 -8.69
CA ALA A 205 20.02 3.00 -9.31
C ALA A 205 19.76 3.53 -10.73
N SER A 206 19.46 2.63 -11.66
CA SER A 206 19.05 3.00 -13.03
C SER A 206 17.62 3.53 -13.06
N SER A 207 16.77 3.02 -12.18
CA SER A 207 15.41 3.52 -11.93
C SER A 207 15.03 3.27 -10.46
N VAL A 208 13.93 3.88 -10.02
CA VAL A 208 13.34 3.62 -8.69
C VAL A 208 11.85 3.43 -8.87
N ASP A 209 11.35 2.27 -8.50
CA ASP A 209 9.93 1.98 -8.49
C ASP A 209 9.27 2.65 -7.29
N LEU A 210 8.18 3.36 -7.55
CA LEU A 210 7.48 4.19 -6.59
C LEU A 210 6.04 3.71 -6.46
N THR A 211 5.66 3.29 -5.26
CA THR A 211 4.31 2.84 -4.95
C THR A 211 3.75 3.66 -3.80
N TRP A 212 2.63 4.33 -4.05
CA TRP A 212 1.86 5.02 -3.02
C TRP A 212 1.04 4.01 -2.26
N MET A 213 1.18 4.02 -0.93
CA MET A 213 0.43 3.21 0.00
C MET A 213 -0.63 4.07 0.68
N ILE A 214 -1.84 3.54 0.82
CA ILE A 214 -2.94 4.17 1.55
C ILE A 214 -3.48 3.21 2.60
N GLY A 215 -3.78 3.76 3.78
CA GLY A 215 -4.38 3.00 4.87
C GLY A 215 -5.20 3.87 5.81
N SER A 216 -5.53 3.31 6.97
CA SER A 216 -6.30 4.00 8.00
C SER A 216 -5.37 4.88 8.84
N GLY A 217 -5.67 6.17 8.92
CA GLY A 217 -4.93 7.10 9.77
C GLY A 217 -5.13 6.89 11.27
N SER A 218 -6.04 6.00 11.67
CA SER A 218 -6.24 5.57 13.06
C SER A 218 -5.50 4.28 13.44
N THR A 219 -5.07 3.50 12.45
CA THR A 219 -4.41 2.19 12.63
C THR A 219 -3.28 2.11 11.60
N LEU A 220 -2.21 2.86 11.87
CA LEU A 220 -1.09 3.04 10.94
C LEU A 220 -0.40 1.70 10.66
N GLY A 221 -0.16 1.40 9.39
CA GLY A 221 0.50 0.16 8.97
C GLY A 221 -0.40 -1.07 8.98
N GLU A 222 -1.62 -0.97 9.51
CA GLU A 222 -2.60 -2.05 9.50
C GLU A 222 -3.42 -1.97 8.20
N TYR A 223 -3.29 -2.98 7.34
CA TYR A 223 -4.01 -3.10 6.06
C TYR A 223 -3.72 -1.98 5.04
N ASP A 224 -2.48 -1.47 5.00
CA ASP A 224 -2.06 -0.55 3.94
C ASP A 224 -2.13 -1.25 2.57
N MET A 225 -2.76 -0.59 1.60
CA MET A 225 -2.93 -1.11 0.24
C MET A 225 -2.26 -0.19 -0.79
N PRO A 226 -1.76 -0.74 -1.91
CA PRO A 226 -1.30 0.07 -3.03
C PRO A 226 -2.44 0.94 -3.58
N ALA A 227 -2.17 2.24 -3.75
CA ALA A 227 -3.11 3.23 -4.24
C ALA A 227 -2.72 3.82 -5.61
N GLY A 228 -1.51 3.54 -6.08
CA GLY A 228 -1.00 3.98 -7.37
C GLY A 228 0.52 4.04 -7.41
N THR A 229 1.07 4.35 -8.57
CA THR A 229 2.51 4.44 -8.79
C THR A 229 2.92 5.82 -9.32
N GLY A 230 4.22 6.11 -9.32
CA GLY A 230 4.79 7.29 -9.96
C GLY A 230 5.06 8.47 -9.03
N ARG A 231 5.45 9.61 -9.62
CA ARG A 231 6.08 10.72 -8.88
C ARG A 231 5.13 11.62 -8.11
N THR A 232 3.82 11.50 -8.33
CA THR A 232 2.84 12.41 -7.72
C THR A 232 1.59 11.68 -7.29
N PHE A 233 0.97 12.17 -6.20
CA PHE A 233 -0.30 11.64 -5.71
C PHE A 233 -1.29 12.76 -5.42
N ARG A 234 -2.47 12.72 -6.06
CA ARG A 234 -3.52 13.71 -5.85
C ARG A 234 -4.36 13.35 -4.63
N VAL A 235 -4.38 14.24 -3.64
CA VAL A 235 -5.19 14.06 -2.43
C VAL A 235 -6.62 14.51 -2.71
N THR A 236 -7.60 13.64 -2.47
CA THR A 236 -9.03 13.93 -2.65
C THR A 236 -9.75 13.99 -1.30
N THR A 237 -11.01 14.40 -1.30
CA THR A 237 -11.85 14.37 -0.09
C THR A 237 -12.14 12.95 0.39
N ALA A 238 -12.04 11.93 -0.48
CA ALA A 238 -12.23 10.54 -0.11
C ALA A 238 -11.10 10.03 0.80
N HIS A 239 -9.91 10.63 0.72
CA HIS A 239 -8.77 10.26 1.54
C HIS A 239 -8.80 10.87 2.94
N VAL A 240 -9.79 11.70 3.32
CA VAL A 240 -9.79 12.36 4.64
C VAL A 240 -9.79 11.34 5.78
N GLY A 241 -8.80 11.44 6.66
CA GLY A 241 -8.57 10.47 7.74
C GLY A 241 -7.76 9.24 7.34
N ALA A 242 -7.36 9.11 6.08
CA ALA A 242 -6.42 8.10 5.63
C ALA A 242 -4.98 8.49 5.99
N SER A 243 -4.13 7.49 6.14
CA SER A 243 -2.68 7.60 6.09
C SER A 243 -2.20 7.40 4.65
N ILE A 244 -1.23 8.21 4.22
CA ILE A 244 -0.55 8.05 2.94
C ILE A 244 0.94 7.88 3.22
N ALA A 245 1.56 6.91 2.56
CA ALA A 245 3.00 6.75 2.51
C ALA A 245 3.46 6.46 1.08
N LEU A 246 4.74 6.64 0.84
CA LEU A 246 5.44 6.25 -0.38
C LEU A 246 6.43 5.14 -0.05
N ARG A 247 6.40 4.06 -0.82
CA ARG A 247 7.44 3.03 -0.90
C ARG A 247 8.34 3.31 -2.11
N ALA A 248 9.64 3.16 -1.92
CA ALA A 248 10.64 3.31 -2.97
C ALA A 248 11.54 2.07 -3.01
N GLU A 249 11.66 1.48 -4.20
CA GLU A 249 12.53 0.33 -4.47
C GLU A 249 13.51 0.69 -5.59
N PRO A 250 14.82 0.75 -5.32
CA PRO A 250 15.80 1.03 -6.37
C PRO A 250 16.04 -0.19 -7.25
N ASN A 251 16.21 0.03 -8.56
CA ASN A 251 16.64 -1.00 -9.49
C ASN A 251 18.13 -0.82 -9.78
N VAL A 252 18.94 -1.80 -9.35
CA VAL A 252 20.38 -1.85 -9.60
C VAL A 252 20.71 -3.26 -10.10
N PHE A 253 21.17 -3.36 -11.35
CA PHE A 253 21.46 -4.65 -11.97
C PHE A 253 22.52 -5.43 -11.17
N GLY A 254 22.21 -6.68 -10.82
CA GLY A 254 23.10 -7.55 -10.04
C GLY A 254 23.21 -7.22 -8.55
N TYR A 255 22.30 -6.42 -8.01
CA TYR A 255 22.21 -6.12 -6.57
C TYR A 255 20.80 -6.37 -6.06
N GLU A 256 20.72 -6.77 -4.79
CA GLU A 256 19.49 -6.86 -4.03
C GLU A 256 19.14 -5.53 -3.39
N SER A 257 17.87 -5.15 -3.54
CA SER A 257 17.38 -3.83 -3.15
C SER A 257 16.45 -3.90 -1.94
N PRO A 258 16.58 -2.98 -0.98
CA PRO A 258 15.59 -2.82 0.06
C PRO A 258 14.39 -2.02 -0.47
N ILE A 259 13.21 -2.22 0.14
CA ILE A 259 12.07 -1.34 -0.08
C ILE A 259 11.99 -0.40 1.12
N LEU A 260 12.18 0.89 0.89
CA LEU A 260 12.11 1.89 1.95
C LEU A 260 10.78 2.63 1.93
N GLN A 261 10.16 2.78 3.10
CA GLN A 261 8.91 3.49 3.26
C GLN A 261 9.11 4.86 3.94
N THR A 262 8.40 5.85 3.44
CA THR A 262 8.34 7.18 4.05
C THR A 262 7.43 7.21 5.28
N PRO A 263 7.63 8.17 6.21
CA PRO A 263 6.69 8.37 7.31
C PRO A 263 5.27 8.68 6.80
N TYR A 264 4.26 8.20 7.55
CA TYR A 264 2.87 8.43 7.20
C TYR A 264 2.48 9.92 7.25
N LEU A 265 1.79 10.36 6.22
CA LEU A 265 1.08 11.63 6.17
C LEU A 265 -0.41 11.39 6.40
N ILE A 266 -0.96 11.98 7.46
CA ILE A 266 -2.40 11.92 7.70
C ILE A 266 -3.12 12.99 6.90
N VAL A 267 -4.06 12.57 6.06
CA VAL A 267 -4.88 13.49 5.29
C VAL A 267 -5.89 14.20 6.19
N ARG A 268 -5.79 15.52 6.27
CA ARG A 268 -6.68 16.35 7.10
C ARG A 268 -7.68 17.12 6.26
N ALA A 269 -8.93 17.18 6.71
CA ALA A 269 -9.92 18.08 6.17
C ALA A 269 -9.70 19.51 6.68
N ARG A 270 -9.74 20.50 5.78
CA ARG A 270 -9.75 21.91 6.18
C ARG A 270 -11.05 22.24 6.90
N SER A 271 -10.94 22.80 8.11
CA SER A 271 -12.13 23.25 8.86
C SER A 271 -12.55 24.67 8.48
N ALA A 272 -13.86 24.87 8.39
CA ALA A 272 -14.50 26.16 8.21
C ALA A 272 -15.54 26.39 9.31
N LEU A 273 -15.48 27.56 9.96
CA LEU A 273 -16.40 27.90 11.06
C LEU A 273 -17.56 28.77 10.58
N ALA A 274 -18.78 28.28 10.83
CA ALA A 274 -19.97 29.10 10.87
C ALA A 274 -20.29 29.44 12.33
N VAL A 275 -20.20 30.72 12.68
CA VAL A 275 -20.41 31.20 14.05
C VAL A 275 -21.58 32.17 14.05
N LYS A 276 -22.55 31.94 14.94
CA LYS A 276 -23.69 32.83 15.20
C LYS A 276 -23.63 33.29 16.65
N ALA A 277 -24.05 34.53 16.92
CA ALA A 277 -24.10 35.04 18.28
C ALA A 277 -25.42 35.74 18.57
N LYS A 278 -25.93 35.51 19.78
CA LYS A 278 -27.09 36.22 20.35
C LYS A 278 -26.64 36.97 21.60
N ALA A 279 -26.79 38.28 21.58
CA ALA A 279 -26.50 39.13 22.72
C ALA A 279 -27.63 39.06 23.77
N GLY A 280 -27.26 39.16 25.04
CA GLY A 280 -28.16 39.33 26.18
C GLY A 280 -27.66 40.43 27.13
N LYS A 281 -28.34 40.62 28.27
CA LYS A 281 -27.94 41.58 29.30
C LYS A 281 -26.61 41.14 29.91
N ARG A 282 -25.51 41.88 29.66
CA ARG A 282 -24.13 41.55 30.09
C ARG A 282 -23.66 40.12 29.74
N THR A 283 -24.29 39.49 28.74
CA THR A 283 -24.08 38.08 28.36
C THR A 283 -24.10 37.94 26.83
N ALA A 284 -23.53 36.86 26.32
CA ALA A 284 -23.72 36.44 24.94
C ALA A 284 -23.72 34.92 24.81
N THR A 285 -24.55 34.41 23.92
CA THR A 285 -24.55 33.00 23.51
C THR A 285 -23.99 32.90 22.11
N VAL A 286 -22.92 32.14 21.94
CA VAL A 286 -22.23 31.93 20.67
C VAL A 286 -22.41 30.49 20.24
N THR A 287 -23.08 30.26 19.12
CA THR A 287 -23.27 28.94 18.52
C THR A 287 -22.26 28.75 17.41
N ILE A 288 -21.61 27.59 17.43
CA ILE A 288 -20.50 27.23 16.54
C ILE A 288 -20.93 26.01 15.76
N ALA A 289 -20.79 26.07 14.44
CA ALA A 289 -20.90 24.95 13.54
C ALA A 289 -19.59 24.83 12.73
N VAL A 290 -18.96 23.65 12.81
CA VAL A 290 -17.77 23.27 12.07
C VAL A 290 -18.20 22.57 10.79
N LYS A 291 -17.65 22.99 9.66
CA LYS A 291 -17.74 22.30 8.37
C LYS A 291 -16.35 21.79 8.00
N ALA A 292 -16.27 20.54 7.55
CA ALA A 292 -15.03 19.93 7.08
C ALA A 292 -15.40 18.94 5.96
N PRO A 293 -15.29 19.33 4.67
CA PRO A 293 -15.60 18.45 3.55
C PRO A 293 -14.80 17.14 3.63
N GLY A 294 -15.45 16.01 3.33
CA GLY A 294 -14.84 14.67 3.43
C GLY A 294 -14.83 14.06 4.84
N ALA A 295 -15.10 14.83 5.90
CA ALA A 295 -15.19 14.30 7.26
C ALA A 295 -16.65 13.99 7.66
N ALA A 296 -16.89 12.82 8.24
CA ALA A 296 -18.19 12.50 8.84
C ALA A 296 -18.46 13.36 10.08
N LYS A 297 -19.72 13.79 10.30
CA LYS A 297 -20.10 14.63 11.45
C LYS A 297 -19.67 13.99 12.78
N SER A 298 -19.86 12.68 12.95
CA SER A 298 -19.47 11.91 14.15
C SER A 298 -17.98 12.03 14.51
N ARG A 299 -17.14 12.34 13.52
CA ARG A 299 -15.69 12.54 13.69
C ARG A 299 -15.28 14.01 13.88
N MET A 300 -16.22 14.95 13.74
CA MET A 300 -15.99 16.39 13.94
C MET A 300 -16.03 16.79 15.42
N ASN A 301 -15.17 16.16 16.21
CA ASN A 301 -15.04 16.41 17.64
C ASN A 301 -13.80 17.26 17.93
N GLY A 302 -13.77 17.95 19.07
CA GLY A 302 -12.60 18.72 19.50
C GLY A 302 -12.96 19.80 20.52
N LYS A 303 -12.13 20.82 20.65
CA LYS A 303 -12.36 21.94 21.59
C LYS A 303 -12.59 23.24 20.83
N ALA A 304 -13.59 24.00 21.27
CA ALA A 304 -13.83 25.35 20.80
C ALA A 304 -13.62 26.34 21.95
N SER A 305 -12.83 27.38 21.71
CA SER A 305 -12.50 28.41 22.69
C SER A 305 -12.89 29.79 22.17
N ILE A 306 -13.41 30.64 23.05
CA ILE A 306 -13.69 32.04 22.74
C ILE A 306 -12.69 32.96 23.46
N TYR A 307 -12.22 33.97 22.75
CA TYR A 307 -11.24 34.94 23.21
C TYR A 307 -11.82 36.36 23.10
N ALA A 308 -11.45 37.24 24.03
CA ALA A 308 -11.59 38.68 23.84
C ALA A 308 -10.26 39.36 24.17
N LYS A 309 -9.86 40.32 23.33
CA LYS A 309 -8.56 41.01 23.43
C LYS A 309 -7.38 40.03 23.60
N GLY A 310 -7.38 38.95 22.83
CA GLY A 310 -6.36 37.89 22.89
C GLY A 310 -6.44 36.94 24.08
N LYS A 311 -7.21 37.25 25.13
CA LYS A 311 -7.34 36.39 26.32
C LYS A 311 -8.45 35.36 26.16
N ARG A 312 -8.15 34.09 26.43
CA ARG A 312 -9.13 32.99 26.40
C ARG A 312 -10.13 33.17 27.54
N ILE A 313 -11.41 33.29 27.22
CA ILE A 313 -12.48 33.48 28.21
C ILE A 313 -13.08 32.14 28.62
N LYS A 314 -13.36 31.27 27.64
CA LYS A 314 -14.05 29.99 27.87
C LYS A 314 -13.74 28.99 26.78
N THR A 315 -13.73 27.71 27.16
CA THR A 315 -13.57 26.57 26.25
C THR A 315 -14.73 25.61 26.47
N VAL A 316 -15.21 25.00 25.38
CA VAL A 316 -16.24 23.96 25.39
C VAL A 316 -15.84 22.83 24.42
N ASN A 317 -16.44 21.66 24.60
CA ASN A 317 -16.29 20.56 23.65
C ASN A 317 -17.22 20.76 22.44
N VAL A 318 -16.67 20.50 21.26
CA VAL A 318 -17.42 20.35 20.01
C VAL A 318 -17.75 18.88 19.86
N LYS A 319 -19.04 18.56 19.70
CA LYS A 319 -19.52 17.21 19.38
C LYS A 319 -20.31 17.27 18.09
N ASN A 320 -20.06 16.35 17.17
CA ASN A 320 -20.76 16.29 15.89
C ASN A 320 -20.70 17.60 15.08
N GLY A 321 -19.59 18.32 15.18
CA GLY A 321 -19.38 19.61 14.53
C GLY A 321 -20.16 20.77 15.12
N LYS A 322 -20.79 20.62 16.30
CA LYS A 322 -21.58 21.68 16.95
C LYS A 322 -21.11 21.96 18.38
N ALA A 323 -21.17 23.23 18.77
CA ALA A 323 -20.97 23.67 20.15
C ALA A 323 -21.71 24.98 20.44
N THR A 324 -22.02 25.23 21.71
CA THR A 324 -22.58 26.50 22.17
C THR A 324 -21.78 27.01 23.38
N ILE A 325 -21.30 28.25 23.29
CA ILE A 325 -20.57 28.93 24.36
C ILE A 325 -21.43 30.06 24.91
N LYS A 326 -21.80 29.97 26.18
CA LYS A 326 -22.40 31.08 26.94
C LYS A 326 -21.30 31.81 27.71
N ILE A 327 -21.13 33.10 27.43
CA ILE A 327 -20.25 34.02 28.16
C ILE A 327 -21.07 35.02 28.98
N ALA A 328 -20.62 35.31 30.19
CA ALA A 328 -21.27 36.20 31.14
C ALA A 328 -20.31 37.30 31.61
N LYS A 329 -20.82 38.26 32.41
CA LYS A 329 -20.05 39.38 32.97
C LYS A 329 -19.36 40.25 31.90
N GLN A 330 -19.93 40.33 30.71
CA GLN A 330 -19.38 41.13 29.60
C GLN A 330 -19.72 42.62 29.78
N LYS A 331 -18.78 43.49 29.42
CA LYS A 331 -19.03 44.95 29.38
C LYS A 331 -19.97 45.27 28.21
N LYS A 332 -20.90 46.20 28.43
CA LYS A 332 -21.84 46.68 27.41
C LYS A 332 -21.11 47.26 26.18
N GLY A 333 -21.81 47.30 25.05
CA GLY A 333 -21.36 47.86 23.78
C GLY A 333 -20.88 46.83 22.76
N LYS A 334 -20.46 47.30 21.59
CA LYS A 334 -19.89 46.47 20.52
C LYS A 334 -18.52 45.94 20.95
N ARG A 335 -18.35 44.61 20.92
CA ARG A 335 -17.12 43.92 21.31
C ARG A 335 -16.74 42.90 20.25
N THR A 336 -15.45 42.83 19.92
CA THR A 336 -14.90 41.79 19.05
C THR A 336 -14.50 40.58 19.87
N TYR A 337 -14.96 39.41 19.45
CA TYR A 337 -14.56 38.13 19.99
C TYR A 337 -13.95 37.28 18.88
N THR A 338 -13.03 36.40 19.25
CA THR A 338 -12.47 35.40 18.34
C THR A 338 -12.83 34.02 18.85
N VAL A 339 -13.47 33.23 18.00
CA VAL A 339 -13.74 31.81 18.25
C VAL A 339 -12.67 31.00 17.56
N ARG A 340 -12.02 30.07 18.26
CA ARG A 340 -11.03 29.14 17.73
C ARG A 340 -11.47 27.71 17.98
N TYR A 341 -11.52 26.91 16.92
CA TYR A 341 -11.62 25.46 16.98
C TYR A 341 -10.22 24.85 16.91
N SER A 342 -9.91 23.92 17.81
CA SER A 342 -8.58 23.32 17.92
C SER A 342 -8.24 22.34 16.80
N GLY A 343 -9.23 21.85 16.06
CA GLY A 343 -9.04 20.69 15.20
C GLY A 343 -8.99 19.38 16.00
N ASN A 344 -8.66 18.31 15.30
CA ASN A 344 -8.32 16.99 15.81
C ASN A 344 -7.33 16.30 14.84
N TRP A 345 -7.09 15.00 14.99
CA TRP A 345 -6.11 14.28 14.17
C TRP A 345 -6.43 14.30 12.66
N MET A 346 -7.71 14.38 12.26
CA MET A 346 -8.17 14.38 10.87
C MET A 346 -8.78 15.72 10.39
N ILE A 347 -8.89 16.73 11.26
CA ILE A 347 -9.48 18.05 10.94
C ILE A 347 -8.56 19.16 11.40
N THR A 348 -8.23 20.10 10.51
CA THR A 348 -7.36 21.23 10.85
C THR A 348 -7.99 22.18 11.87
N SER A 349 -7.18 22.93 12.61
CA SER A 349 -7.66 24.04 13.43
C SER A 349 -8.15 25.21 12.56
N SER A 350 -9.03 26.05 13.10
CA SER A 350 -9.49 27.29 12.45
C SER A 350 -9.99 28.30 13.46
N SER A 351 -10.09 29.56 13.05
CA SER A 351 -10.64 30.63 13.87
C SER A 351 -11.52 31.57 13.07
N LYS A 352 -12.47 32.22 13.75
CA LYS A 352 -13.34 33.25 13.18
C LYS A 352 -13.62 34.33 14.21
N SER A 353 -13.41 35.58 13.81
CA SER A 353 -13.77 36.74 14.62
C SER A 353 -15.20 37.21 14.31
N LEU A 354 -15.87 37.71 15.33
CA LEU A 354 -17.21 38.29 15.22
C LEU A 354 -17.36 39.47 16.18
N LYS A 355 -18.21 40.42 15.79
CA LYS A 355 -18.61 41.55 16.62
C LYS A 355 -19.97 41.23 17.26
N ILE A 356 -20.08 41.43 18.57
CA ILE A 356 -21.32 41.23 19.33
C ILE A 356 -21.63 42.54 20.07
N ALA A 357 -22.85 43.05 19.92
CA ALA A 357 -23.34 44.22 20.66
C ALA A 357 -23.98 43.76 21.98
N ILE A 358 -23.23 43.83 23.08
CA ILE A 358 -23.69 43.43 24.41
C ILE A 358 -24.65 44.48 24.98
N ARG A 359 -25.82 44.04 25.48
CA ARG A 359 -26.87 44.89 26.06
C ARG A 359 -26.64 45.17 27.55
#